data_AF-A0A939UGC9-F1
#
_entry.id   AF-A0A939UGC9-F1
#
_cell.length_a   1.000
_cell.length_b   1.000
_cell.length_c   1.000
_cell.angle_alpha   90.00
_cell.angle_beta   90.00
_cell.angle_gamma   90.00
#
_symmetry.space_group_name_H-M   'P 1'
#
loop_
_entity.id
_entity.type
_entity.pdbx_description
1 polymer ?
#
loop_
_entity_poly.entity_id
_entity_poly.type
_entity_poly.pdbx_seq_one_letter_code
_entity_poly.pdbx_strand_id
1 'polypeptide(L)'
;MKLTFTKKELLNIPNILCYIRLLCVPAFAVVFFVLQGRPGIDAYAYMYSALAVFAFASLTDVFDGKIARRFHMESAVGAALDPLADKLLQLMAVICLTVNGNVFWIFPVLIGVRELYQIFASIMLVSKNIVGKANYWGKAAAFVVAMGIIVAVFGGARAWGGDHAISAGMIGHWAGDNLTVGLALYWVAFGLLCVGTVLGWIAAANYTMIVVKQLGGVKKIKDSHDVRLDYFHNSSEKTLSREEIAAQEAAEKEAQETQEEAPQDEAEAPEQEAQEESAPQEDEKE
;
A
#
# COMPACT_ATOMS: atom_id res chain seq x y z
N MET A 1 8.00 -6.25 -9.61
CA MET A 1 8.97 -6.04 -8.51
C MET A 1 9.14 -7.37 -7.77
N LYS A 2 10.36 -7.95 -7.68
CA LYS A 2 10.60 -9.15 -6.86
C LYS A 2 10.91 -8.70 -5.43
N LEU A 3 10.04 -8.98 -4.48
CA LEU A 3 10.25 -8.68 -3.06
C LEU A 3 11.09 -9.80 -2.42
N THR A 4 12.40 -9.76 -2.61
CA THR A 4 13.35 -10.68 -1.98
C THR A 4 13.67 -10.22 -0.55
N PHE A 5 12.76 -10.47 0.39
CA PHE A 5 12.96 -10.14 1.80
C PHE A 5 14.09 -10.96 2.44
N THR A 6 15.00 -10.28 3.12
CA THR A 6 16.14 -10.92 3.80
C THR A 6 15.72 -11.42 5.17
N LYS A 7 16.20 -12.61 5.61
CA LYS A 7 15.85 -13.16 6.94
C LYS A 7 16.14 -12.20 8.11
N LYS A 8 17.14 -11.32 8.00
CA LYS A 8 17.42 -10.27 9.00
C LYS A 8 16.34 -9.19 9.08
N GLU A 9 15.69 -8.84 7.97
CA GLU A 9 14.62 -7.83 7.92
C GLU A 9 13.30 -8.37 8.50
N LEU A 10 13.09 -9.69 8.35
CA LEU A 10 11.96 -10.41 8.94
C LEU A 10 12.12 -10.65 10.44
N LEU A 11 13.35 -10.86 10.93
CA LEU A 11 13.67 -11.07 12.36
C LEU A 11 14.13 -9.79 13.08
N ASN A 12 13.70 -8.63 12.59
CA ASN A 12 13.93 -7.35 13.26
C ASN A 12 12.92 -7.16 14.42
N ILE A 13 13.33 -6.51 15.51
CA ILE A 13 12.56 -6.45 16.78
C ILE A 13 11.11 -5.94 16.57
N PRO A 14 10.85 -4.82 15.87
CA PRO A 14 9.48 -4.33 15.69
C PRO A 14 8.59 -5.29 14.87
N ASN A 15 9.20 -6.08 13.98
CA ASN A 15 8.48 -7.06 13.16
C ASN A 15 8.13 -8.32 13.98
N ILE A 16 9.02 -8.74 14.89
CA ILE A 16 8.75 -9.82 15.85
C ILE A 16 7.58 -9.45 16.78
N LEU A 17 7.57 -8.24 17.34
CA LEU A 17 6.49 -7.82 18.23
C LEU A 17 5.17 -7.54 17.46
N CYS A 18 5.25 -7.11 16.19
CA CYS A 18 4.08 -7.11 15.29
C CYS A 18 3.52 -8.53 15.05
N TYR A 19 4.37 -9.55 14.88
CA TYR A 19 3.92 -10.95 14.78
C TYR A 19 3.31 -11.45 16.10
N ILE A 20 3.87 -11.07 17.25
CA ILE A 20 3.28 -11.36 18.56
C ILE A 20 1.89 -10.71 18.67
N ARG A 21 1.72 -9.45 18.26
CA ARG A 21 0.42 -8.77 18.27
C ARG A 21 -0.60 -9.43 17.35
N LEU A 22 -0.18 -9.90 16.18
CA LEU A 22 -1.02 -10.68 15.26
C LEU A 22 -1.42 -12.04 15.87
N LEU A 23 -0.54 -12.67 16.65
CA LEU A 23 -0.85 -13.89 17.43
C LEU A 23 -1.77 -13.60 18.63
N CYS A 24 -1.70 -12.39 19.22
CA CYS A 24 -2.63 -11.95 20.27
C CYS A 24 -4.08 -11.86 19.78
N VAL A 25 -4.35 -11.67 18.48
CA VAL A 25 -5.73 -11.62 17.95
C VAL A 25 -6.48 -12.95 18.12
N PRO A 26 -6.01 -14.11 17.61
CA PRO A 26 -6.65 -15.39 17.91
C PRO A 26 -6.48 -15.80 19.37
N ALA A 27 -5.39 -15.44 20.04
CA ALA A 27 -5.22 -15.76 21.46
C ALA A 27 -6.27 -15.04 22.34
N PHE A 28 -6.62 -13.79 22.05
CA PHE A 28 -7.72 -13.07 22.70
C PHE A 28 -9.04 -13.81 22.51
N ALA A 29 -9.37 -14.22 21.28
CA ALA A 29 -10.61 -14.95 21.00
C ALA A 29 -10.66 -16.31 21.71
N VAL A 30 -9.55 -17.06 21.72
CA VAL A 30 -9.42 -18.34 22.45
C VAL A 30 -9.56 -18.12 23.96
N VAL A 31 -8.88 -17.13 24.54
CA VAL A 31 -9.00 -16.80 25.98
C VAL A 31 -10.43 -16.40 26.34
N PHE A 32 -11.11 -15.64 25.47
CA PHE A 32 -12.50 -15.25 25.66
C PHE A 32 -13.42 -16.49 25.65
N PHE A 33 -13.41 -17.28 24.57
CA PHE A 33 -14.36 -18.40 24.40
C PHE A 33 -14.04 -19.66 25.21
N VAL A 34 -12.78 -19.96 25.53
CA VAL A 34 -12.39 -21.19 26.26
C VAL A 34 -12.47 -21.03 27.79
N LEU A 35 -12.48 -19.79 28.29
CA LEU A 35 -12.74 -19.50 29.70
C LEU A 35 -14.22 -19.17 29.96
N GLN A 36 -14.97 -18.69 28.94
CA GLN A 36 -16.42 -18.51 29.02
C GLN A 36 -17.13 -19.86 29.27
N GLY A 37 -17.82 -19.97 30.42
CA GLY A 37 -18.58 -21.16 30.78
C GLY A 37 -17.77 -22.35 31.34
N ARG A 38 -16.47 -22.17 31.63
CA ARG A 38 -15.64 -23.23 32.20
C ARG A 38 -15.97 -23.45 33.69
N PRO A 39 -16.44 -24.63 34.12
CA PRO A 39 -16.85 -24.87 35.50
C PRO A 39 -15.65 -24.78 36.46
N GLY A 40 -15.87 -24.17 37.63
CA GLY A 40 -14.83 -23.95 38.64
C GLY A 40 -13.93 -22.73 38.40
N ILE A 41 -14.24 -21.89 37.42
CA ILE A 41 -13.61 -20.58 37.20
C ILE A 41 -14.65 -19.48 37.39
N ASP A 42 -14.27 -18.36 38.02
CA ASP A 42 -15.17 -17.24 38.25
C ASP A 42 -15.79 -16.70 36.96
N ALA A 43 -17.09 -16.40 37.00
CA ALA A 43 -17.89 -15.98 35.84
C ALA A 43 -17.41 -14.67 35.16
N TYR A 44 -16.43 -13.97 35.74
CA TYR A 44 -15.81 -12.76 35.17
C TYR A 44 -14.32 -12.94 34.83
N ALA A 45 -13.68 -14.05 35.22
CA ALA A 45 -12.23 -14.25 35.01
C ALA A 45 -11.83 -14.28 33.53
N TYR A 46 -12.72 -14.73 32.63
CA TYR A 46 -12.50 -14.65 31.18
C TYR A 46 -12.45 -13.20 30.69
N MET A 47 -13.22 -12.30 31.29
CA MET A 47 -13.25 -10.88 30.93
C MET A 47 -11.98 -10.17 31.42
N TYR A 48 -11.53 -10.43 32.65
CA TYR A 48 -10.22 -9.96 33.14
C TYR A 48 -9.06 -10.47 32.28
N SER A 49 -9.09 -11.75 31.91
CA SER A 49 -8.04 -12.38 31.09
C SER A 49 -8.00 -11.82 29.67
N ALA A 50 -9.16 -11.65 29.03
CA ALA A 50 -9.27 -11.03 27.71
C ALA A 50 -8.83 -9.56 27.72
N LEU A 51 -9.24 -8.79 28.75
CA LEU A 51 -8.79 -7.41 28.93
C LEU A 51 -7.27 -7.32 29.13
N ALA A 52 -6.65 -8.25 29.86
CA ALA A 52 -5.20 -8.31 30.02
C ALA A 52 -4.47 -8.59 28.69
N VAL A 53 -4.98 -9.51 27.86
CA VAL A 53 -4.41 -9.79 26.52
C VAL A 53 -4.57 -8.57 25.60
N PHE A 54 -5.73 -7.91 25.60
CA PHE A 54 -5.98 -6.70 24.82
C PHE A 54 -5.05 -5.55 25.24
N ALA A 55 -4.98 -5.27 26.55
CA ALA A 55 -4.13 -4.22 27.11
C ALA A 55 -2.64 -4.49 26.84
N PHE A 56 -2.18 -5.75 26.95
CA PHE A 56 -0.81 -6.13 26.59
C PHE A 56 -0.51 -5.88 25.11
N ALA A 57 -1.41 -6.31 24.21
CA ALA A 57 -1.25 -6.14 22.77
C ALA A 57 -1.25 -4.66 22.34
N SER A 58 -2.16 -3.84 22.90
CA SER A 58 -2.19 -2.39 22.67
C SER A 58 -1.02 -1.63 23.32
N LEU A 59 -0.50 -2.10 24.46
CA LEU A 59 0.67 -1.47 25.09
C LEU A 59 1.97 -1.78 24.32
N THR A 60 2.06 -2.98 23.74
CA THR A 60 3.18 -3.42 22.90
C THR A 60 3.38 -2.47 21.70
N ASP A 61 2.31 -2.12 20.99
CA ASP A 61 2.29 -1.10 19.92
C ASP A 61 2.97 0.22 20.32
N VAL A 62 2.57 0.76 21.48
CA VAL A 62 3.07 2.05 21.99
C VAL A 62 4.57 1.99 22.34
N PHE A 63 5.11 0.81 22.66
CA PHE A 63 6.55 0.61 22.87
C PHE A 63 7.30 0.36 21.55
N ASP A 64 6.81 -0.50 20.67
CA ASP A 64 7.37 -0.73 19.33
C ASP A 64 7.52 0.58 18.55
N GLY A 65 6.42 1.33 18.47
CA GLY A 65 6.36 2.62 17.80
C GLY A 65 7.27 3.68 18.43
N LYS A 66 7.79 3.50 19.65
CA LYS A 66 8.83 4.37 20.24
C LYS A 66 10.23 3.84 19.98
N ILE A 67 10.43 2.52 19.97
CA ILE A 67 11.70 1.84 19.75
C ILE A 67 12.11 1.99 18.27
N ALA A 68 11.25 1.62 17.32
CA ALA A 68 11.54 1.68 15.88
C ALA A 68 12.03 3.08 15.44
N ARG A 69 11.29 4.13 15.83
CA ARG A 69 11.65 5.55 15.56
C ARG A 69 12.92 6.03 16.27
N ARG A 70 13.32 5.43 17.39
CA ARG A 70 14.55 5.80 18.13
C ARG A 70 15.80 5.10 17.58
N PHE A 71 15.65 3.92 16.98
CA PHE A 71 16.75 3.12 16.46
C PHE A 71 16.85 3.11 14.93
N HIS A 72 15.97 3.82 14.21
CA HIS A 72 15.86 3.83 12.75
C HIS A 72 15.67 2.43 12.12
N MET A 73 15.23 1.45 12.90
CA MET A 73 15.06 0.05 12.48
C MET A 73 13.66 -0.20 11.88
N GLU A 74 13.21 0.68 10.99
CA GLU A 74 11.90 0.61 10.34
C GLU A 74 11.93 -0.36 9.14
N SER A 75 11.22 -1.48 9.25
CA SER A 75 11.03 -2.45 8.15
C SER A 75 9.74 -2.16 7.39
N ALA A 76 9.80 -2.14 6.06
CA ALA A 76 8.62 -1.92 5.21
C ALA A 76 7.53 -2.98 5.40
N VAL A 77 7.91 -4.21 5.82
CA VAL A 77 6.97 -5.29 6.17
C VAL A 77 6.25 -4.97 7.47
N GLY A 78 7.01 -4.62 8.52
CA GLY A 78 6.47 -4.24 9.82
C GLY A 78 5.55 -3.01 9.73
N ALA A 79 5.98 -1.95 9.03
CA ALA A 79 5.20 -0.72 8.85
C ALA A 79 3.86 -0.92 8.10
N ALA A 80 3.73 -2.00 7.32
CA ALA A 80 2.47 -2.36 6.66
C ALA A 80 1.59 -3.31 7.49
N LEU A 81 2.19 -4.21 8.26
CA LEU A 81 1.48 -5.15 9.14
C LEU A 81 1.00 -4.51 10.45
N ASP A 82 1.72 -3.53 10.98
CA ASP A 82 1.48 -2.90 12.28
C ASP A 82 0.07 -2.23 12.36
N PRO A 83 -0.36 -1.40 11.39
CA PRO A 83 -1.74 -0.91 11.33
C PRO A 83 -2.78 -2.01 11.09
N LEU A 84 -2.42 -3.10 10.40
CA LEU A 84 -3.34 -4.21 10.11
C LEU A 84 -3.60 -5.04 11.38
N ALA A 85 -2.57 -5.30 12.19
CA ALA A 85 -2.69 -6.02 13.46
C ALA A 85 -3.57 -5.27 14.47
N ASP A 86 -3.41 -3.95 14.60
CA ASP A 86 -4.28 -3.10 15.43
C ASP A 86 -5.75 -3.16 14.99
N LYS A 87 -6.01 -2.96 13.69
CA LYS A 87 -7.36 -3.02 13.10
C LYS A 87 -8.02 -4.39 13.30
N LEU A 88 -7.28 -5.49 13.16
CA LEU A 88 -7.76 -6.85 13.39
C LEU A 88 -8.04 -7.12 14.88
N LEU A 89 -7.19 -6.63 15.80
CA LEU A 89 -7.40 -6.76 17.24
C LEU A 89 -8.66 -6.02 17.70
N GLN A 90 -8.86 -4.78 17.26
CA GLN A 90 -10.08 -4.01 17.56
C GLN A 90 -11.33 -4.69 17.01
N LEU A 91 -11.30 -5.16 15.75
CA LEU A 91 -12.44 -5.86 15.15
C LEU A 91 -12.76 -7.17 15.88
N MET A 92 -11.76 -7.98 16.24
CA MET A 92 -11.95 -9.22 17.00
C MET A 92 -12.54 -8.95 18.38
N ALA A 93 -12.04 -7.93 19.10
CA ALA A 93 -12.56 -7.56 20.41
C ALA A 93 -14.04 -7.13 20.36
N VAL A 94 -14.43 -6.33 19.36
CA VAL A 94 -15.83 -5.97 19.13
C VAL A 94 -16.69 -7.20 18.80
N ILE A 95 -16.21 -8.13 17.97
CA ILE A 95 -16.93 -9.37 17.63
C ILE A 95 -17.17 -10.22 18.88
N CYS A 96 -16.15 -10.48 19.71
CA CYS A 96 -16.29 -11.26 20.94
C CYS A 96 -17.29 -10.61 21.92
N LEU A 97 -17.22 -9.29 22.10
CA LEU A 97 -18.15 -8.55 22.94
C LEU A 97 -19.59 -8.57 22.40
N THR A 98 -19.78 -8.56 21.08
CA THR A 98 -21.09 -8.80 20.45
C THR A 98 -21.62 -10.20 20.72
N VAL A 99 -20.79 -11.24 20.64
CA VAL A 99 -21.23 -12.63 20.91
C VAL A 99 -21.64 -12.84 22.38
N ASN A 100 -21.05 -12.11 23.34
CA ASN A 100 -21.50 -12.12 24.74
C ASN A 100 -22.70 -11.18 25.04
N GLY A 101 -23.14 -10.39 24.05
CA GLY A 101 -24.26 -9.46 24.16
C GLY A 101 -23.91 -8.04 24.65
N ASN A 102 -22.65 -7.76 25.00
CA ASN A 102 -22.17 -6.46 25.51
C ASN A 102 -22.16 -5.34 24.45
N VAL A 103 -22.21 -5.67 23.16
CA VAL A 103 -22.13 -4.70 22.05
C VAL A 103 -23.10 -5.09 20.93
N PHE A 104 -23.95 -4.16 20.47
CA PHE A 104 -24.87 -4.44 19.36
C PHE A 104 -24.13 -4.87 18.08
N TRP A 105 -24.69 -5.89 17.40
CA TRP A 105 -24.13 -6.51 16.18
C TRP A 105 -23.90 -5.53 15.01
N ILE A 106 -24.51 -4.35 15.03
CA ILE A 106 -24.30 -3.31 14.03
C ILE A 106 -22.86 -2.75 14.05
N PHE A 107 -22.21 -2.72 15.22
CA PHE A 107 -20.85 -2.17 15.36
C PHE A 107 -19.75 -3.00 14.68
N PRO A 108 -19.62 -4.33 14.89
CA PRO A 108 -18.62 -5.12 14.18
C PRO A 108 -18.85 -5.09 12.65
N VAL A 109 -20.10 -5.02 12.20
CA VAL A 109 -20.42 -4.86 10.77
C VAL A 109 -19.96 -3.50 10.23
N LEU A 110 -20.33 -2.39 10.88
CA LEU A 110 -19.94 -1.04 10.45
C LEU A 110 -18.41 -0.81 10.49
N ILE A 111 -17.73 -1.35 11.50
CA ILE A 111 -16.27 -1.28 11.63
C ILE A 111 -15.62 -2.19 10.58
N GLY A 112 -16.05 -3.45 10.44
CA GLY A 112 -15.49 -4.39 9.46
C GLY A 112 -15.61 -3.89 8.02
N VAL A 113 -16.78 -3.37 7.62
CA VAL A 113 -17.01 -2.80 6.28
C VAL A 113 -16.12 -1.57 6.05
N ARG A 114 -15.99 -0.67 7.04
CA ARG A 114 -15.06 0.47 6.99
C ARG A 114 -13.62 0.01 6.77
N GLU A 115 -13.17 -1.03 7.48
CA GLU A 115 -11.80 -1.50 7.39
C GLU A 115 -11.48 -2.17 6.06
N LEU A 116 -12.35 -3.06 5.57
CA LEU A 116 -12.22 -3.66 4.24
C LEU A 116 -12.18 -2.58 3.14
N TYR A 117 -13.02 -1.55 3.25
CA TYR A 117 -13.02 -0.41 2.33
C TYR A 117 -11.70 0.37 2.35
N GLN A 118 -11.17 0.69 3.55
CA GLN A 118 -9.88 1.39 3.67
C GLN A 118 -8.73 0.56 3.12
N ILE A 119 -8.67 -0.75 3.41
CA ILE A 119 -7.64 -1.67 2.91
C ILE A 119 -7.68 -1.73 1.37
N PHE A 120 -8.87 -1.89 0.79
CA PHE A 120 -9.04 -1.91 -0.67
C PHE A 120 -8.62 -0.59 -1.33
N ALA A 121 -8.99 0.56 -0.74
CA ALA A 121 -8.57 1.88 -1.21
C ALA A 121 -7.04 2.09 -1.11
N SER A 122 -6.40 1.55 -0.06
CA SER A 122 -4.93 1.57 0.07
C SER A 122 -4.24 0.73 -0.98
N ILE A 123 -4.72 -0.49 -1.26
CA ILE A 123 -4.18 -1.37 -2.31
C ILE A 123 -4.26 -0.69 -3.69
N MET A 124 -5.36 0.01 -3.98
CA MET A 124 -5.52 0.77 -5.23
C MET A 124 -4.54 1.93 -5.38
N LEU A 125 -4.11 2.58 -4.29
CA LEU A 125 -3.06 3.61 -4.32
C LEU A 125 -1.65 3.03 -4.47
N VAL A 126 -1.33 1.97 -3.73
CA VAL A 126 -0.03 1.27 -3.82
C VAL A 126 0.20 0.74 -5.24
N SER A 127 -0.86 0.21 -5.87
CA SER A 127 -0.85 -0.24 -7.27
C SER A 127 -0.52 0.86 -8.30
N LYS A 128 -0.48 2.13 -7.90
CA LYS A 128 -0.10 3.28 -8.73
C LYS A 128 1.10 4.07 -8.20
N ASN A 129 1.89 3.48 -7.28
CA ASN A 129 3.02 4.11 -6.59
C ASN A 129 2.68 5.40 -5.81
N ILE A 130 1.43 5.58 -5.39
CA ILE A 130 1.01 6.75 -4.61
C ILE A 130 1.00 6.39 -3.12
N VAL A 131 1.91 6.98 -2.33
CA VAL A 131 1.94 6.75 -0.88
C VAL A 131 0.83 7.56 -0.20
N GLY A 132 -0.22 6.86 0.24
CA GLY A 132 -1.35 7.47 0.95
C GLY A 132 -0.93 8.06 2.31
N LYS A 133 -0.98 9.39 2.45
CA LYS A 133 -0.57 10.09 3.67
C LYS A 133 -1.51 9.77 4.85
N ALA A 134 -0.95 9.44 6.01
CA ALA A 134 -1.71 9.00 7.18
C ALA A 134 -2.72 10.07 7.67
N ASN A 135 -3.96 9.65 7.94
CA ASN A 135 -5.06 10.54 8.31
C ASN A 135 -5.26 10.58 9.84
N TYR A 136 -5.14 11.77 10.44
CA TYR A 136 -5.35 11.98 11.89
C TYR A 136 -6.72 11.52 12.37
N TRP A 137 -7.77 11.72 11.56
CA TRP A 137 -9.14 11.28 11.88
C TRP A 137 -9.24 9.77 12.09
N GLY A 138 -8.44 8.97 11.36
CA GLY A 138 -8.41 7.52 11.51
C GLY A 138 -7.80 7.08 12.84
N LYS A 139 -6.76 7.76 13.31
CA LYS A 139 -6.14 7.50 14.63
C LYS A 139 -7.06 7.90 15.78
N ALA A 140 -7.76 9.03 15.66
CA ALA A 140 -8.79 9.44 16.63
C ALA A 140 -9.95 8.42 16.69
N ALA A 141 -10.44 7.96 15.54
CA ALA A 141 -11.46 6.92 15.46
C ALA A 141 -11.04 5.61 16.14
N ALA A 142 -9.82 5.12 15.86
CA ALA A 142 -9.26 3.92 16.49
C ALA A 142 -9.16 4.05 18.02
N PHE A 143 -8.63 5.17 18.52
CA PHE A 143 -8.52 5.43 19.96
C PHE A 143 -9.89 5.47 20.66
N VAL A 144 -10.89 6.10 20.04
CA VAL A 144 -12.27 6.16 20.59
C VAL A 144 -12.94 4.78 20.54
N VAL A 145 -12.73 3.98 19.49
CA VAL A 145 -13.20 2.59 19.43
C VAL A 145 -12.53 1.73 20.51
N ALA A 146 -11.21 1.85 20.71
CA ALA A 146 -10.50 1.14 21.77
C ALA A 146 -11.01 1.51 23.17
N MET A 147 -11.30 2.78 23.43
CA MET A 147 -11.93 3.22 24.68
C MET A 147 -13.34 2.63 24.84
N GLY A 148 -14.15 2.63 23.77
CA GLY A 148 -15.49 2.01 23.76
C GLY A 148 -15.45 0.50 24.03
N ILE A 149 -14.49 -0.22 23.44
CA ILE A 149 -14.22 -1.64 23.72
C ILE A 149 -13.92 -1.84 25.21
N ILE A 150 -12.96 -1.09 25.78
CA ILE A 150 -12.57 -1.22 27.19
C ILE A 150 -13.78 -1.00 28.11
N VAL A 151 -14.56 0.06 27.89
CA VAL A 151 -15.75 0.34 28.71
C VAL A 151 -16.83 -0.75 28.54
N ALA A 152 -16.99 -1.32 27.34
CA ALA A 152 -17.93 -2.42 27.10
C ALA A 152 -17.52 -3.74 27.80
N VAL A 153 -16.24 -3.97 28.11
CA VAL A 153 -15.84 -5.12 28.94
C VAL A 153 -16.36 -4.96 30.37
N PHE A 154 -16.32 -3.73 30.91
CA PHE A 154 -16.84 -3.44 32.25
C PHE A 154 -18.39 -3.37 32.31
N GLY A 155 -19.04 -2.78 31.30
CA GLY A 155 -20.50 -2.65 31.19
C GLY A 155 -21.21 -3.91 30.71
N GLY A 156 -21.55 -4.81 31.63
CA GLY A 156 -22.05 -6.17 31.34
C GLY A 156 -23.50 -6.35 30.88
N ALA A 157 -24.12 -5.34 30.26
CA ALA A 157 -25.50 -5.47 29.80
C ALA A 157 -25.62 -6.39 28.58
N ARG A 158 -26.35 -7.51 28.71
CA ARG A 158 -26.70 -8.38 27.59
C ARG A 158 -27.86 -7.76 26.80
N ALA A 159 -27.50 -6.91 25.84
CA ALA A 159 -28.46 -6.11 25.10
C ALA A 159 -29.25 -6.89 24.04
N TRP A 160 -28.74 -8.05 23.60
CA TRP A 160 -29.36 -8.88 22.57
C TRP A 160 -29.10 -10.37 22.86
N GLY A 161 -30.14 -11.20 22.79
CA GLY A 161 -30.04 -12.66 22.83
C GLY A 161 -30.79 -13.33 23.99
N GLY A 162 -32.09 -13.55 23.83
CA GLY A 162 -32.93 -14.36 24.72
C GLY A 162 -33.19 -13.69 26.08
N ASP A 163 -32.22 -13.80 26.98
CA ASP A 163 -32.30 -13.28 28.33
C ASP A 163 -31.79 -11.83 28.37
N HIS A 164 -32.71 -10.87 28.44
CA HIS A 164 -32.41 -9.46 28.73
C HIS A 164 -31.97 -9.23 30.20
N ALA A 165 -31.28 -10.20 30.79
CA ALA A 165 -30.66 -10.13 32.10
C ALA A 165 -29.44 -9.21 32.02
N ILE A 166 -29.62 -7.96 32.40
CA ILE A 166 -28.55 -6.97 32.55
C ILE A 166 -27.67 -7.41 33.73
N SER A 167 -26.63 -8.20 33.45
CA SER A 167 -25.59 -8.47 34.44
C SER A 167 -24.84 -7.18 34.75
N ALA A 168 -24.41 -6.98 36.00
CA ALA A 168 -23.62 -5.81 36.37
C ALA A 168 -22.16 -5.84 35.83
N GLY A 169 -21.82 -6.84 34.99
CA GLY A 169 -20.50 -7.00 34.37
C GLY A 169 -19.37 -7.21 35.37
N MET A 170 -18.15 -6.87 34.96
CA MET A 170 -16.98 -6.94 35.86
C MET A 170 -17.14 -6.05 37.10
N ILE A 171 -17.98 -5.00 37.03
CA ILE A 171 -18.29 -4.15 38.18
C ILE A 171 -19.28 -4.82 39.14
N GLY A 172 -20.14 -5.74 38.68
CA GLY A 172 -21.02 -6.53 39.57
C GLY A 172 -20.26 -7.26 40.66
N HIS A 173 -19.11 -7.85 40.31
CA HIS A 173 -18.18 -8.52 41.22
C HIS A 173 -17.55 -7.58 42.27
N TRP A 174 -17.39 -6.28 41.96
CA TRP A 174 -16.66 -5.33 42.81
C TRP A 174 -17.55 -4.34 43.57
N ALA A 175 -18.74 -4.05 43.03
CA ALA A 175 -19.69 -3.08 43.57
C ALA A 175 -20.98 -3.75 44.11
N GLY A 176 -21.14 -5.07 43.98
CA GLY A 176 -22.32 -5.81 44.46
C GLY A 176 -23.58 -5.47 43.68
N ASP A 177 -23.78 -6.11 42.51
CA ASP A 177 -24.99 -6.05 41.68
C ASP A 177 -25.56 -4.63 41.44
N ASN A 178 -24.68 -3.64 41.38
CA ASN A 178 -25.00 -2.24 41.07
C ASN A 178 -25.36 -2.08 39.58
N LEU A 179 -26.55 -2.58 39.23
CA LEU A 179 -27.20 -2.56 37.93
C LEU A 179 -27.14 -1.20 37.24
N THR A 180 -27.30 -0.12 38.01
CA THR A 180 -27.20 1.28 37.58
C THR A 180 -25.85 1.62 36.96
N VAL A 181 -24.74 1.13 37.55
CA VAL A 181 -23.38 1.39 37.07
C VAL A 181 -23.08 0.55 35.82
N GLY A 182 -23.49 -0.72 35.80
CA GLY A 182 -23.37 -1.58 34.62
C GLY A 182 -24.11 -1.01 33.41
N LEU A 183 -25.34 -0.50 33.61
CA LEU A 183 -26.15 0.16 32.60
C LEU A 183 -25.55 1.51 32.15
N ALA A 184 -25.03 2.32 33.08
CA ALA A 184 -24.37 3.59 32.75
C ALA A 184 -23.12 3.35 31.87
N LEU A 185 -22.26 2.40 32.23
CA LEU A 185 -21.10 2.05 31.42
C LEU A 185 -21.50 1.49 30.05
N TYR A 186 -22.56 0.69 29.96
CA TYR A 186 -23.08 0.21 28.69
C TYR A 186 -23.45 1.37 27.74
N TRP A 187 -24.19 2.37 28.22
CA TRP A 187 -24.55 3.54 27.41
C TRP A 187 -23.35 4.43 27.06
N VAL A 188 -22.35 4.54 27.94
CA VAL A 188 -21.08 5.23 27.65
C VAL A 188 -20.30 4.48 26.57
N ALA A 189 -20.21 3.14 26.64
CA ALA A 189 -19.57 2.33 25.60
C ALA A 189 -20.29 2.44 24.25
N PHE A 190 -21.63 2.38 24.25
CA PHE A 190 -22.45 2.61 23.05
C PHE A 190 -22.19 3.99 22.43
N GLY A 191 -22.17 5.05 23.25
CA GLY A 191 -21.86 6.41 22.81
C GLY A 191 -20.45 6.53 22.21
N LEU A 192 -19.44 5.94 22.86
CA LEU A 192 -18.07 5.89 22.35
C LEU A 192 -17.97 5.12 21.03
N LEU A 193 -18.62 3.97 20.89
CA LEU A 193 -18.61 3.20 19.64
C LEU A 193 -19.35 3.94 18.50
N CYS A 194 -20.43 4.67 18.80
CA CYS A 194 -21.07 5.59 17.86
C CYS A 194 -20.13 6.72 17.40
N VAL A 195 -19.45 7.41 18.32
CA VAL A 195 -18.49 8.46 17.95
C VAL A 195 -17.31 7.88 17.16
N GLY A 196 -16.75 6.76 17.59
CA GLY A 196 -15.62 6.09 16.93
C GLY A 196 -15.96 5.53 15.55
N THR A 197 -17.19 5.07 15.32
CA THR A 197 -17.65 4.68 13.98
C THR A 197 -17.85 5.90 13.08
N VAL A 198 -18.52 6.95 13.55
CA VAL A 198 -18.73 8.21 12.79
C VAL A 198 -17.39 8.86 12.42
N LEU A 199 -16.45 9.01 13.36
CA LEU A 199 -15.11 9.51 13.08
C LEU A 199 -14.36 8.63 12.06
N GLY A 200 -14.55 7.31 12.12
CA GLY A 200 -13.97 6.37 11.17
C GLY A 200 -14.53 6.51 9.75
N TRP A 201 -15.83 6.76 9.59
CA TRP A 201 -16.45 7.02 8.30
C TRP A 201 -16.05 8.39 7.73
N ILE A 202 -15.92 9.42 8.58
CA ILE A 202 -15.34 10.72 8.20
C ILE A 202 -13.87 10.53 7.75
N ALA A 203 -13.09 9.71 8.46
CA ALA A 203 -11.71 9.39 8.09
C ALA A 203 -11.63 8.66 6.74
N ALA A 204 -12.55 7.73 6.47
CA ALA A 204 -12.66 7.02 5.20
C ALA A 204 -13.04 7.96 4.05
N ALA A 205 -14.07 8.81 4.21
CA ALA A 205 -14.48 9.77 3.19
C ALA A 205 -13.34 10.76 2.85
N ASN A 206 -12.65 11.28 3.87
CA ASN A 206 -11.47 12.13 3.69
C ASN A 206 -10.32 11.41 2.98
N TYR A 207 -10.09 10.12 3.28
CA TYR A 207 -9.11 9.30 2.58
C TYR A 207 -9.50 9.11 1.11
N THR A 208 -10.76 8.80 0.81
CA THR A 208 -11.26 8.65 -0.57
C THR A 208 -11.16 9.95 -1.38
N MET A 209 -11.39 11.12 -0.77
CA MET A 209 -11.15 12.40 -1.46
C MET A 209 -9.67 12.61 -1.82
N ILE A 210 -8.73 12.14 -0.99
CA ILE A 210 -7.30 12.14 -1.31
C ILE A 210 -7.03 11.13 -2.44
N VAL A 211 -7.57 9.91 -2.36
CA VAL A 211 -7.43 8.86 -3.37
C VAL A 211 -7.87 9.36 -4.75
N VAL A 212 -9.09 9.91 -4.85
CA VAL A 212 -9.66 10.39 -6.12
C VAL A 212 -8.86 11.56 -6.71
N LYS A 213 -8.44 12.52 -5.88
CA LYS A 213 -7.58 13.64 -6.35
C LYS A 213 -6.23 13.16 -6.87
N GLN A 214 -5.61 12.21 -6.18
CA GLN A 214 -4.31 11.63 -6.57
C GLN A 214 -4.43 10.79 -7.85
N LEU A 215 -5.48 9.97 -7.99
CA LEU A 215 -5.74 9.19 -9.20
C LEU A 215 -6.03 10.10 -10.43
N GLY A 216 -6.77 11.18 -10.24
CA GLY A 216 -7.00 12.19 -11.29
C GLY A 216 -5.72 12.93 -11.69
N GLY A 217 -4.88 13.29 -10.72
CA GLY A 217 -3.56 13.89 -10.94
C GLY A 217 -2.62 12.97 -11.74
N VAL A 218 -2.51 11.69 -11.34
CA VAL A 218 -1.67 10.71 -12.06
C VAL A 218 -2.18 10.45 -13.48
N LYS A 219 -3.51 10.45 -13.71
CA LYS A 219 -4.03 10.37 -15.08
C LYS A 219 -3.56 11.58 -15.91
N LYS A 220 -3.74 12.80 -15.42
CA LYS A 220 -3.30 14.03 -16.10
C LYS A 220 -1.78 14.08 -16.35
N ILE A 221 -0.97 13.53 -15.45
CA ILE A 221 0.48 13.39 -15.66
C ILE A 221 0.79 12.39 -16.76
N LYS A 222 0.17 11.20 -16.75
CA LYS A 222 0.39 10.20 -17.81
C LYS A 222 -0.07 10.72 -19.17
N ASP A 223 -1.28 11.26 -19.26
CA ASP A 223 -1.83 11.84 -20.50
C ASP A 223 -0.87 12.89 -21.09
N SER A 224 -0.21 13.70 -20.23
CA SER A 224 0.80 14.69 -20.64
C SER A 224 2.18 14.12 -20.97
N HIS A 225 2.51 12.89 -20.53
CA HIS A 225 3.79 12.24 -20.77
C HIS A 225 3.76 11.43 -22.07
N ASP A 226 2.66 10.71 -22.31
CA ASP A 226 2.41 9.97 -23.55
C ASP A 226 2.39 10.94 -24.75
N VAL A 227 1.61 12.04 -24.67
CA VAL A 227 1.57 13.09 -25.71
C VAL A 227 2.94 13.72 -25.96
N ARG A 228 3.81 13.81 -24.94
CA ARG A 228 5.18 14.35 -25.11
C ARG A 228 6.12 13.34 -25.76
N LEU A 229 5.94 12.04 -25.52
CA LEU A 229 6.68 10.97 -26.20
C LEU A 229 6.31 10.89 -27.68
N ASP A 230 5.01 10.95 -28.01
CA ASP A 230 4.53 11.00 -29.40
C ASP A 230 5.14 12.20 -30.15
N TYR A 231 5.22 13.37 -29.50
CA TYR A 231 5.84 14.57 -30.08
C TYR A 231 7.34 14.39 -30.33
N PHE A 232 8.07 13.73 -29.43
CA PHE A 232 9.49 13.45 -29.62
C PHE A 232 9.76 12.44 -30.75
N HIS A 233 8.98 11.36 -30.86
CA HIS A 233 9.12 10.40 -31.97
C HIS A 233 8.83 11.07 -33.32
N ASN A 234 7.69 11.74 -33.46
CA ASN A 234 7.27 12.42 -34.69
C ASN A 234 8.27 13.54 -35.10
N SER A 235 8.86 14.24 -34.12
CA SER A 235 9.92 15.22 -34.39
C SER A 235 11.22 14.56 -34.85
N SER A 236 11.59 13.40 -34.32
CA SER A 236 12.83 12.69 -34.66
C SER A 236 12.78 12.09 -36.08
N GLU A 237 11.64 11.52 -36.48
CA GLU A 237 11.43 11.00 -37.84
C GLU A 237 11.49 12.13 -38.89
N LYS A 238 11.02 13.33 -38.53
CA LYS A 238 11.04 14.53 -39.39
C LYS A 238 12.38 15.24 -39.47
N THR A 239 13.29 15.04 -38.51
CA THR A 239 14.67 15.51 -38.65
C THR A 239 15.48 14.53 -39.48
N LEU A 240 15.38 13.22 -39.21
CA LEU A 240 16.04 12.18 -40.01
C LEU A 240 15.69 12.28 -41.50
N SER A 241 14.40 12.29 -41.84
CA SER A 241 14.00 12.40 -43.26
C SER A 241 14.39 13.71 -43.93
N ARG A 242 14.64 14.79 -43.18
CA ARG A 242 15.21 16.04 -43.72
C ARG A 242 16.71 15.98 -43.94
N GLU A 243 17.44 15.32 -43.06
CA GLU A 243 18.89 15.09 -43.20
C GLU A 243 19.16 14.11 -44.36
N GLU A 244 18.34 13.06 -44.51
CA GLU A 244 18.39 12.12 -45.63
C GLU A 244 18.13 12.81 -46.98
N ILE A 245 17.08 13.63 -47.09
CA ILE A 245 16.79 14.40 -48.31
C ILE A 245 17.92 15.41 -48.62
N ALA A 246 18.39 16.16 -47.62
CA ALA A 246 19.48 17.13 -47.82
C ALA A 246 20.80 16.46 -48.23
N ALA A 247 21.08 15.24 -47.74
CA ALA A 247 22.24 14.46 -48.18
C ALA A 247 22.10 13.96 -49.63
N GLN A 248 20.89 13.58 -50.07
CA GLN A 248 20.62 13.23 -51.47
C GLN A 248 20.76 14.45 -52.39
N GLU A 249 20.17 15.60 -52.05
CA GLU A 249 20.28 16.85 -52.81
C GLU A 249 21.72 17.39 -52.89
N ALA A 250 22.57 17.09 -51.90
CA ALA A 250 23.99 17.41 -51.94
C ALA A 250 24.77 16.47 -52.89
N ALA A 251 24.55 15.16 -52.79
CA ALA A 251 25.21 14.17 -53.63
C ALA A 251 24.83 14.31 -55.12
N GLU A 252 23.59 14.67 -55.44
CA GLU A 252 23.19 14.96 -56.83
C GLU A 252 23.88 16.21 -57.39
N LYS A 253 24.24 17.20 -56.56
CA LYS A 253 24.98 18.40 -57.00
C LYS A 253 26.46 18.11 -57.25
N GLU A 254 27.13 17.42 -56.33
CA GLU A 254 28.51 16.98 -56.56
C GLU A 254 28.62 16.11 -57.83
N ALA A 255 27.63 15.26 -58.09
CA ALA A 255 27.56 14.45 -59.30
C ALA A 255 27.26 15.24 -60.60
N GLN A 256 26.67 16.43 -60.51
CA GLN A 256 26.46 17.34 -61.64
C GLN A 256 27.69 18.22 -61.90
N GLU A 257 28.28 18.82 -60.87
CA GLU A 257 29.50 19.62 -60.98
C GLU A 257 30.67 18.78 -61.53
N THR A 258 30.79 17.52 -61.11
CA THR A 258 31.80 16.57 -61.64
C THR A 258 31.60 16.22 -63.13
N GLN A 259 30.42 16.45 -63.71
CA GLN A 259 30.16 16.26 -65.15
C GLN A 259 30.41 17.51 -65.98
N GLU A 260 30.49 18.69 -65.36
CA GLU A 260 30.68 19.98 -66.06
C GLU A 260 32.17 20.38 -66.19
N GLU A 261 33.06 19.84 -65.36
CA GLU A 261 34.53 20.04 -65.45
C GLU A 261 35.26 19.11 -66.46
N ALA A 262 34.56 18.27 -67.22
CA ALA A 262 35.20 17.37 -68.20
C ALA A 262 35.76 18.17 -69.41
N PRO A 263 37.09 18.20 -69.65
CA PRO A 263 37.69 19.10 -70.63
C PRO A 263 37.41 18.69 -72.08
N GLN A 264 36.92 19.63 -72.88
CA GLN A 264 36.81 19.52 -74.33
C GLN A 264 38.05 20.13 -75.00
N ASP A 265 39.11 19.35 -75.21
CA ASP A 265 40.17 19.69 -76.17
C ASP A 265 41.01 18.45 -76.53
N GLU A 266 40.78 17.88 -77.72
CA GLU A 266 41.74 17.05 -78.44
C GLU A 266 41.63 17.38 -79.94
N ALA A 267 42.64 18.08 -80.47
CA ALA A 267 42.63 18.61 -81.82
C ALA A 267 43.97 18.39 -82.54
N GLU A 268 43.87 17.81 -83.75
CA GLU A 268 44.82 17.80 -84.87
C GLU A 268 46.28 17.29 -84.65
N ALA A 269 46.83 16.62 -85.67
CA ALA A 269 48.18 16.04 -85.71
C ALA A 269 49.20 17.03 -86.33
N PRO A 270 50.53 16.73 -86.42
CA PRO A 270 51.02 15.79 -87.44
C PRO A 270 52.37 15.01 -87.18
N GLU A 271 52.52 13.91 -87.92
CA GLU A 271 53.72 13.39 -88.67
C GLU A 271 55.16 13.19 -88.10
N GLN A 272 55.75 12.04 -88.53
CA GLN A 272 57.19 11.72 -88.78
C GLN A 272 58.17 11.66 -87.57
N GLU A 273 59.36 11.03 -87.57
CA GLU A 273 60.00 9.81 -88.16
C GLU A 273 61.39 9.63 -87.47
N ALA A 274 62.16 8.53 -87.47
CA ALA A 274 61.96 7.07 -87.69
C ALA A 274 63.27 6.30 -87.34
N GLN A 275 63.22 4.95 -87.27
CA GLN A 275 64.36 3.98 -87.18
C GLN A 275 65.21 4.02 -85.87
N GLU A 276 65.88 2.97 -85.37
CA GLU A 276 65.94 1.51 -85.71
C GLU A 276 65.80 0.67 -84.38
N GLU A 277 66.28 -0.56 -84.09
CA GLU A 277 67.22 -1.55 -84.67
C GLU A 277 66.86 -3.00 -84.19
N SER A 278 67.48 -4.02 -84.80
CA SER A 278 67.79 -5.39 -84.30
C SER A 278 66.85 -6.18 -83.34
N ALA A 279 66.03 -7.10 -83.90
CA ALA A 279 66.19 -8.59 -83.93
C ALA A 279 66.70 -9.41 -82.68
N PRO A 280 66.49 -10.76 -82.62
CA PRO A 280 65.35 -11.61 -83.06
C PRO A 280 65.02 -12.87 -82.16
N GLN A 281 63.90 -13.57 -82.47
CA GLN A 281 63.60 -15.01 -82.16
C GLN A 281 63.46 -15.41 -80.65
N GLU A 282 62.98 -16.59 -80.22
CA GLU A 282 62.60 -17.90 -80.83
C GLU A 282 61.21 -18.41 -80.31
N ASP A 283 60.56 -19.34 -81.05
CA ASP A 283 59.89 -20.62 -80.65
C ASP A 283 59.05 -20.77 -79.34
N GLU A 284 58.06 -21.69 -79.19
CA GLU A 284 57.38 -22.63 -80.10
C GLU A 284 55.97 -23.02 -79.53
N LYS A 285 55.13 -23.65 -80.38
CA LYS A 285 54.12 -24.74 -80.19
C LYS A 285 53.55 -25.10 -78.79
N GLU A 286 52.35 -25.69 -78.67
CA GLU A 286 51.52 -26.44 -79.66
C GLU A 286 50.01 -26.22 -79.43
#